data_AF-A0A2C6ZMC5-F1
#
_entry.id   AF-A0A2C6ZMC5-F1
#
_cell.length_a   1.000
_cell.length_b   1.000
_cell.length_c   1.000
_cell.angle_alpha   90.00
_cell.angle_beta   90.00
_cell.angle_gamma   90.00
#
_symmetry.space_group_name_H-M   'P 1'
#
loop_
_entity.id
_entity.type
_entity.pdbx_description
1 polymer ?
#
loop_
_entity_poly.entity_id
_entity_poly.type
_entity_poly.pdbx_seq_one_letter_code
_entity_poly.pdbx_strand_id
1 'polypeptide(L)'
;MSEHGGLEEDSWATSFRSRLNFLVAMVPPPSGEKWTNELIAEECLARGVEATYSNIAHLRTGRRTNPSARLVGALAQVFGVDVDYFFNDLRAHQIQK
;
A
#
# COMPACT_ATOMS: atom_id res chain seq x y z
N MET A 1 -5.53 -36.55 5.79
CA MET A 1 -5.72 -35.49 6.79
C MET A 1 -4.57 -34.51 6.68
N SER A 2 -4.76 -33.46 5.88
CA SER A 2 -3.89 -32.28 5.86
C SER A 2 -4.82 -31.13 5.47
N GLU A 3 -5.60 -30.69 6.46
CA GLU A 3 -6.54 -29.60 6.31
C GLU A 3 -5.76 -28.29 6.13
N HIS A 4 -6.20 -27.52 5.13
CA HIS A 4 -5.70 -26.22 4.75
C HIS A 4 -5.61 -25.25 5.95
N GLY A 5 -4.40 -24.83 6.31
CA GLY A 5 -4.13 -23.70 7.20
C GLY A 5 -3.58 -22.48 6.46
N GLY A 6 -4.17 -22.11 5.31
CA GLY A 6 -3.62 -21.09 4.40
C GLY A 6 -4.50 -19.87 4.14
N LEU A 7 -5.51 -19.59 4.97
CA LEU A 7 -6.56 -18.60 4.67
C LEU A 7 -6.49 -17.30 5.49
N GLU A 8 -5.48 -17.10 6.35
CA GLU A 8 -5.39 -15.88 7.18
C GLU A 8 -4.33 -14.87 6.71
N GLU A 9 -3.21 -15.31 6.12
CA GLU A 9 -2.15 -14.39 5.64
C GLU A 9 -2.54 -13.59 4.38
N ASP A 10 -3.40 -14.16 3.52
CA ASP A 10 -3.82 -13.53 2.25
C ASP A 10 -4.86 -12.40 2.47
N SER A 11 -5.61 -12.47 3.58
CA SER A 11 -6.62 -11.47 3.94
C SER A 11 -5.99 -10.10 4.20
N TRP A 12 -4.90 -10.08 4.98
CA TRP A 12 -4.13 -8.86 5.25
C TRP A 12 -3.52 -8.27 3.97
N ALA A 13 -2.93 -9.12 3.13
CA ALA A 13 -2.32 -8.72 1.86
C ALA A 13 -3.32 -8.08 0.91
N THR A 14 -4.52 -8.68 0.84
CA THR A 14 -5.64 -8.22 0.03
C THR A 14 -6.18 -6.90 0.57
N SER A 15 -6.31 -6.75 1.89
CA SER A 15 -6.64 -5.47 2.54
C SER A 15 -5.61 -4.38 2.24
N PHE A 16 -4.31 -4.66 2.36
CA PHE A 16 -3.23 -3.71 2.09
C PHE A 16 -3.22 -3.25 0.62
N ARG A 17 -3.28 -4.19 -0.32
CA ARG A 17 -3.38 -3.90 -1.77
C ARG A 17 -4.55 -2.98 -2.08
N SER A 18 -5.71 -3.29 -1.52
CA SER A 18 -6.94 -2.58 -1.80
C SER A 18 -6.88 -1.16 -1.27
N ARG A 19 -6.36 -0.98 -0.05
CA ARG A 19 -6.11 0.35 0.55
C ARG A 19 -5.10 1.16 -0.26
N LEU A 20 -3.98 0.56 -0.67
CA LEU A 20 -2.98 1.24 -1.49
C LEU A 20 -3.55 1.68 -2.85
N ASN A 21 -4.27 0.80 -3.55
CA ASN A 21 -4.89 1.14 -4.83
C ASN A 21 -6.00 2.21 -4.67
N PHE A 22 -6.73 2.20 -3.55
CA PHE A 22 -7.71 3.24 -3.23
C PHE A 22 -7.05 4.60 -3.03
N LEU A 23 -5.96 4.68 -2.28
CA LEU A 23 -5.21 5.94 -2.08
C LEU A 23 -4.65 6.47 -3.40
N VAL A 24 -4.10 5.59 -4.22
CA VAL A 24 -3.63 5.91 -5.58
C VAL A 24 -4.75 6.47 -6.48
N ALA A 25 -6.00 6.05 -6.28
CA ALA A 25 -7.15 6.55 -7.05
C ALA A 25 -7.74 7.85 -6.47
N MET A 26 -7.69 8.03 -5.15
CA MET A 26 -8.31 9.16 -4.45
C MET A 26 -7.38 10.37 -4.30
N VAL A 27 -6.08 10.15 -4.11
CA VAL A 27 -5.10 11.21 -3.87
C VAL A 27 -4.48 11.62 -5.21
N PRO A 28 -4.58 12.87 -5.65
CA PRO A 28 -3.86 13.34 -6.84
C PRO A 28 -2.35 13.44 -6.52
N PRO A 29 -1.46 13.05 -7.44
CA PRO A 29 -0.02 13.18 -7.21
C PRO A 29 0.43 14.65 -7.28
N PRO A 30 1.56 14.99 -6.64
CA PRO A 30 2.12 16.34 -6.66
C PRO A 30 2.57 16.77 -8.07
N SER A 31 2.89 15.83 -8.97
CA SER A 31 3.25 16.14 -10.36
C SER A 31 2.06 16.56 -11.22
N GLY A 32 0.82 16.35 -10.75
CA GLY A 32 -0.40 16.59 -11.52
C GLY A 32 -0.76 15.50 -12.53
N GLU A 33 0.05 14.44 -12.64
CA GLU A 33 -0.22 13.28 -13.52
C GLU A 33 -0.97 12.16 -12.80
N LYS A 34 -0.86 10.91 -13.25
CA LYS A 34 -1.38 9.73 -12.54
C LYS A 34 -0.28 9.12 -11.68
N TRP A 35 -0.64 8.56 -10.53
CA TRP A 35 0.29 7.75 -9.73
C TRP A 35 0.78 6.53 -10.52
N THR A 36 2.04 6.57 -10.93
CA THR A 36 2.75 5.42 -11.50
C THR A 36 3.60 4.75 -10.42
N ASN A 37 3.97 3.48 -10.64
CA ASN A 37 4.82 2.77 -9.69
C ASN A 37 6.22 3.42 -9.58
N GLU A 38 6.68 4.05 -10.65
CA GLU A 38 7.92 4.84 -10.69
C GLU A 38 7.79 6.08 -9.80
N LEU A 39 6.73 6.87 -9.98
CA LEU A 39 6.48 8.07 -9.19
C LEU A 39 6.35 7.75 -7.69
N ILE A 40 5.65 6.67 -7.35
CA ILE A 40 5.55 6.21 -5.95
C ILE A 40 6.93 5.85 -5.39
N ALA A 41 7.78 5.19 -6.19
CA ALA A 41 9.12 4.82 -5.77
C ALA A 41 10.02 6.05 -5.59
N GLU A 42 9.96 7.01 -6.51
CA GLU A 42 10.68 8.29 -6.41
C GLU A 42 10.26 9.08 -5.17
N GLU A 43 8.96 9.18 -4.89
CA GLU A 43 8.44 9.86 -3.71
C GLU A 43 8.87 9.19 -2.39
N CYS A 44 8.99 7.86 -2.38
CA CYS A 44 9.54 7.12 -1.25
C CYS A 44 11.06 7.36 -1.11
N LEU A 45 11.79 7.41 -2.24
CA LEU A 45 13.23 7.69 -2.27
C LEU A 45 13.53 9.11 -1.77
N ALA A 46 12.73 10.09 -2.16
CA ALA A 46 12.80 11.47 -1.68
C ALA A 46 12.63 11.58 -0.16
N ARG A 47 11.94 10.62 0.46
CA ARG A 47 11.75 10.49 1.92
C ARG A 47 12.83 9.63 2.60
N GLY A 48 13.86 9.23 1.87
CA GLY A 48 14.98 8.44 2.40
C GLY A 48 14.72 6.95 2.51
N VAL A 49 13.70 6.43 1.81
CA VAL A 49 13.42 4.99 1.75
C VAL A 49 13.73 4.46 0.37
N GLU A 50 14.64 3.48 0.30
CA GLU A 50 15.01 2.81 -0.95
C GLU A 50 13.83 1.98 -1.49
N ALA A 51 12.99 2.65 -2.28
CA ALA A 51 11.91 2.04 -3.02
C ALA A 51 12.28 1.95 -4.49
N THR A 52 11.92 0.83 -5.11
CA THR A 52 12.11 0.61 -6.56
C THR A 52 10.76 0.29 -7.19
N TYR A 53 10.65 0.53 -8.50
CA TYR A 53 9.48 0.16 -9.30
C TYR A 53 8.99 -1.26 -8.99
N SER A 54 9.91 -2.24 -8.99
CA SER A 54 9.60 -3.65 -8.76
C SER A 54 9.03 -3.90 -7.37
N ASN A 55 9.52 -3.21 -6.34
CA ASN A 55 8.97 -3.33 -4.98
C ASN A 55 7.50 -2.84 -4.94
N ILE A 56 7.21 -1.68 -5.55
CA ILE A 56 5.84 -1.15 -5.61
C ILE A 56 4.93 -2.05 -6.45
N ALA A 57 5.41 -2.54 -7.59
CA ALA A 57 4.67 -3.45 -8.45
C ALA A 57 4.34 -4.78 -7.73
N HIS A 58 5.24 -5.30 -6.89
CA HIS A 58 4.97 -6.49 -6.09
C HIS A 58 3.97 -6.25 -4.94
N LEU A 59 3.97 -5.06 -4.35
CA LEU A 59 2.97 -4.67 -3.34
C LEU A 59 1.58 -4.50 -3.96
N ARG A 60 1.49 -3.74 -5.06
CA ARG A 60 0.26 -3.64 -5.87
C ARG A 60 -0.13 -4.96 -6.52
N THR A 61 0.84 -5.87 -6.63
CA THR A 61 0.87 -7.29 -6.95
C THR A 61 0.21 -8.30 -6.03
N GLY A 62 0.26 -8.02 -4.72
CA GLY A 62 0.01 -9.05 -3.70
C GLY A 62 1.03 -10.18 -3.71
N ARG A 63 1.99 -10.18 -4.65
CA ARG A 63 3.05 -11.18 -4.75
C ARG A 63 4.02 -11.12 -3.57
N ARG A 64 4.14 -9.96 -2.94
CA ARG A 64 4.89 -9.76 -1.69
C ARG A 64 3.93 -9.31 -0.60
N THR A 65 3.77 -10.16 0.40
CA THR A 65 2.91 -9.97 1.57
C THR A 65 3.61 -9.25 2.72
N ASN A 66 4.95 -9.17 2.70
CA ASN A 66 5.76 -8.61 3.78
C ASN A 66 6.52 -7.35 3.34
N PRO A 67 5.83 -6.19 3.18
CA PRO A 67 6.49 -4.90 3.04
C PRO A 67 7.32 -4.60 4.28
N SER A 68 8.49 -3.98 4.10
CA SER A 68 9.25 -3.45 5.23
C SER A 68 8.47 -2.31 5.89
N ALA A 69 8.45 -2.24 7.22
CA ALA A 69 7.76 -1.17 7.95
C ALA A 69 8.19 0.24 7.50
N ARG A 70 9.46 0.41 7.12
CA ARG A 70 9.99 1.64 6.51
C ARG A 70 9.26 2.03 5.21
N LEU A 71 8.99 1.05 4.36
CA LEU A 71 8.29 1.28 3.08
C LEU A 71 6.82 1.62 3.30
N VAL A 72 6.14 0.96 4.25
CA VAL A 72 4.77 1.31 4.62
C VAL A 72 4.69 2.72 5.19
N GLY A 73 5.63 3.08 6.08
CA GLY A 73 5.74 4.43 6.63
C GLY A 73 5.99 5.49 5.55
N ALA A 74 6.88 5.22 4.59
CA ALA A 74 7.10 6.12 3.47
C ALA A 74 5.82 6.28 2.62
N LEU A 75 5.15 5.18 2.25
CA LEU A 75 3.90 5.25 1.49
C LEU A 75 2.83 6.07 2.23
N ALA A 76 2.69 5.86 3.55
CA ALA A 76 1.78 6.66 4.37
C ALA A 76 2.07 8.16 4.29
N GLN A 77 3.35 8.54 4.39
CA GLN A 77 3.82 9.93 4.23
C GLN A 77 3.67 10.48 2.79
N VAL A 78 3.73 9.61 1.77
CA VAL A 78 3.49 9.99 0.37
C VAL A 78 2.03 10.38 0.17
N PHE A 79 1.11 9.54 0.66
CA PHE A 79 -0.33 9.76 0.50
C PHE A 79 -0.94 10.67 1.58
N GLY A 80 -0.15 11.08 2.58
CA GLY A 80 -0.61 11.91 3.70
C GLY A 80 -1.57 11.20 4.64
N VAL A 81 -1.46 9.88 4.76
CA VAL A 81 -2.27 9.06 5.68
C VAL A 81 -1.43 8.56 6.84
N ASP A 82 -2.08 8.15 7.93
CA ASP A 82 -1.38 7.47 9.01
C ASP A 82 -0.93 6.08 8.58
N VAL A 83 0.22 5.63 9.10
CA VAL A 83 0.73 4.27 8.84
C VAL A 83 -0.23 3.20 9.35
N ASP A 84 -0.95 3.49 10.44
CA ASP A 84 -2.00 2.65 11.00
C ASP A 84 -3.15 2.44 10.01
N TYR A 85 -3.41 3.35 9.07
CA TYR A 85 -4.42 3.13 8.03
C TYR A 85 -4.16 1.86 7.21
N PHE A 86 -2.88 1.53 6.99
CA PHE A 86 -2.53 0.30 6.32
C PHE A 86 -2.76 -0.90 7.24
N PHE A 87 -2.31 -0.84 8.51
CA PHE A 87 -2.30 -1.94 9.51
C PHE A 87 -3.62 -2.24 10.18
N ASN A 88 -4.47 -1.24 10.29
CA ASN A 88 -5.74 -1.35 10.96
C ASN A 88 -6.73 -1.90 9.94
N ASP A 89 -7.23 -3.11 10.19
CA ASP A 89 -8.43 -3.65 9.56
C ASP A 89 -9.67 -2.90 10.08
N LEU A 90 -9.60 -1.56 10.09
CA LEU A 90 -10.75 -0.70 10.22
C LEU A 90 -11.57 -0.96 8.97
N ARG A 91 -12.52 -1.90 9.11
CA ARG A 91 -13.70 -2.05 8.27
C ARG A 91 -14.04 -0.69 7.69
N ALA A 92 -14.02 -0.60 6.36
CA ALA A 92 -14.41 0.56 5.59
C ALA A 92 -15.58 1.27 6.28
N HIS A 93 -15.26 2.35 6.99
CA HIS A 93 -16.29 3.17 7.59
C HIS A 93 -17.01 3.80 6.41
N GLN A 94 -18.28 3.45 6.29
CA GLN A 94 -19.21 3.98 5.31
C GLN A 94 -18.99 5.48 5.15
N ILE A 95 -18.50 5.92 3.99
CA ILE A 95 -18.75 7.29 3.55
C ILE A 95 -20.20 7.28 3.08
N GLN A 96 -21.07 7.70 3.99
CA GLN A 96 -22.47 7.93 3.81
C GLN A 96 -22.71 9.06 2.80
N LYS A 97 -23.64 8.86 1.87
CA LYS A 97 -24.60 9.90 1.51
C LYS A 97 -25.93 9.29 1.11
#